data_AF-A0A2E6WYP5-F1
#
_entry.id   AF-A0A2E6WYP5-F1
#
_cell.length_a   1.000
_cell.length_b   1.000
_cell.length_c   1.000
_cell.angle_alpha   90.00
_cell.angle_beta   90.00
_cell.angle_gamma   90.00
#
_symmetry.space_group_name_H-M   'P 1'
#
loop_
_entity.id
_entity.type
_entity.pdbx_description
1 polymer ?
#
loop_
_entity_poly.entity_id
_entity_poly.type
_entity_poly.pdbx_seq_one_letter_code
_entity_poly.pdbx_strand_id
1 'polypeptide(L)' 'MSKSTKKNLSKVYDAKPETAMEKTTRVVRQMVDEEAAQRDAKNSRLRTARLEREASSPPETTAKPVRKTRRTETDS' A
#
# COMPACT_ATOMS: atom_id res chain seq x y z
N MET A 1 17.68 -56.21 25.76
CA MET A 1 17.88 -54.85 25.19
C MET A 1 16.65 -54.47 24.39
N SER A 2 15.57 -54.02 25.05
CA SER A 2 14.33 -53.61 24.39
C SER A 2 14.44 -52.13 23.97
N LYS A 3 14.48 -51.86 22.66
CA LYS A 3 14.49 -50.50 22.11
C LYS A 3 13.05 -49.98 22.09
N SER A 4 12.72 -49.10 23.03
CA SER A 4 11.45 -48.37 23.03
C SER A 4 11.49 -47.24 22.02
N THR A 5 10.89 -47.46 20.84
CA THR A 5 10.68 -46.43 19.82
C THR A 5 9.62 -45.44 20.31
N LYS A 6 10.06 -44.38 20.99
CA LYS A 6 9.21 -43.23 21.28
C LYS A 6 8.86 -42.55 19.96
N LYS A 7 7.72 -42.93 19.38
CA LYS A 7 7.04 -42.14 18.35
C LYS A 7 6.57 -40.85 19.00
N ASN A 8 7.46 -39.87 19.08
CA ASN A 8 7.08 -38.49 19.33
C ASN A 8 6.39 -38.02 18.03
N LEU A 9 5.16 -38.49 17.82
CA LEU A 9 4.28 -37.90 16.84
C LEU A 9 3.85 -36.57 17.46
N SER A 10 4.72 -35.56 17.33
CA SER A 10 4.32 -34.19 17.49
C SER A 10 3.11 -34.02 16.59
N LYS A 11 1.93 -33.94 17.21
CA LYS A 11 0.75 -33.38 16.56
C LYS A 11 1.17 -31.95 16.26
N VAL A 12 1.75 -31.74 15.08
CA VAL A 12 1.66 -30.44 14.43
C VAL A 12 0.16 -30.25 14.38
N TYR A 13 -0.32 -29.34 15.21
CA TYR A 13 -1.70 -28.90 15.15
C TYR A 13 -1.79 -28.26 13.78
N ASP A 14 -2.12 -29.06 12.76
CA ASP A 14 -2.42 -28.55 11.44
C ASP A 14 -3.50 -27.52 11.70
N ALA A 15 -3.17 -26.25 11.45
CA ALA A 15 -4.10 -25.15 11.62
C ALA A 15 -5.42 -25.59 10.98
N LYS A 16 -6.55 -25.35 11.67
CA LYS A 16 -7.85 -25.86 11.23
C LYS A 16 -7.99 -25.65 9.73
N PRO A 17 -8.35 -26.68 8.96
CA PRO A 17 -8.35 -26.59 7.51
C PRO A 17 -9.23 -25.42 7.11
N GLU A 18 -8.64 -24.45 6.39
CA GLU A 18 -9.35 -23.23 6.01
C GLU A 18 -10.64 -23.59 5.26
N THR A 19 -11.74 -23.03 5.72
CA THR A 19 -13.04 -23.15 5.05
C THR A 19 -12.98 -22.49 3.67
N ALA A 20 -13.89 -22.87 2.77
CA ALA A 20 -13.96 -22.24 1.45
C ALA A 20 -14.12 -20.70 1.53
N MET A 21 -14.83 -20.21 2.55
CA MET A 21 -15.02 -18.79 2.82
C MET A 21 -13.73 -18.09 3.28
N GLU A 22 -12.92 -18.75 4.10
CA GLU A 22 -11.64 -18.20 4.55
C GLU A 22 -10.66 -18.09 3.38
N LYS A 23 -10.67 -19.07 2.48
CA LYS A 23 -9.86 -19.04 1.25
C LYS A 23 -10.22 -17.87 0.35
N THR A 24 -11.51 -17.64 0.09
CA THR A 24 -11.93 -16.50 -0.73
C THR A 24 -11.60 -15.17 -0.06
N THR A 25 -11.82 -15.06 1.25
CA THR A 25 -11.42 -13.87 2.02
C THR A 25 -9.93 -13.59 1.93
N ARG A 26 -9.09 -14.64 1.99
CA ARG A 26 -7.65 -14.53 1.84
C ARG A 26 -7.26 -14.01 0.46
N VAL A 27 -7.85 -14.55 -0.61
CA VAL A 27 -7.57 -14.10 -1.99
C VAL A 27 -7.95 -12.63 -2.16
N VAL A 28 -9.12 -12.23 -1.69
CA VAL A 28 -9.56 -10.82 -1.78
C VAL A 28 -8.61 -9.89 -1.03
N ARG A 29 -8.16 -10.26 0.17
CA ARG A 29 -7.16 -9.47 0.91
C ARG A 29 -5.85 -9.35 0.15
N GLN A 30 -5.35 -10.44 -0.40
CA GLN A 30 -4.13 -10.44 -1.22
C GLN A 30 -4.25 -9.50 -2.42
N MET A 31 -5.39 -9.53 -3.13
CA MET A 31 -5.62 -8.62 -4.26
C MET A 31 -5.55 -7.15 -3.84
N VAL A 32 -6.16 -6.79 -2.72
CA VAL A 32 -6.17 -5.41 -2.21
C VAL A 32 -4.77 -4.98 -1.79
N ASP A 33 -4.04 -5.85 -1.10
CA ASP A 33 -2.68 -5.57 -0.63
C ASP A 33 -1.70 -5.40 -1.81
N GLU A 34 -1.81 -6.25 -2.83
CA GLU A 34 -1.01 -6.16 -4.05
C GLU A 34 -1.28 -4.85 -4.81
N GLU A 35 -2.54 -4.46 -4.95
CA GLU A 35 -2.91 -3.19 -5.58
C GLU A 35 -2.39 -1.99 -4.79
N ALA A 36 -2.51 -2.02 -3.45
CA ALA A 36 -1.97 -0.99 -2.58
C ALA A 36 -0.45 -0.86 -2.73
N ALA A 37 0.27 -1.98 -2.74
CA ALA A 37 1.72 -2.00 -2.94
C ALA A 37 2.13 -1.41 -4.30
N GLN A 38 1.38 -1.69 -5.38
CA GLN A 38 1.64 -1.10 -6.70
C GLN A 38 1.42 0.42 -6.69
N ARG A 39 0.35 0.90 -6.05
CA ARG A 39 0.09 2.35 -5.91
C ARG A 39 1.18 3.04 -5.12
N ASP A 40 1.62 2.44 -4.02
CA ASP A 40 2.68 3.00 -3.18
C ASP A 40 4.03 3.03 -3.90
N ALA A 41 4.38 1.96 -4.63
CA ALA A 41 5.58 1.94 -5.46
C ALA A 41 5.58 3.04 -6.53
N LYS A 42 4.43 3.26 -7.20
CA LYS A 42 4.27 4.35 -8.18
C LYS A 42 4.40 5.72 -7.52
N ASN A 43 3.74 5.93 -6.39
CA ASN A 43 3.80 7.19 -5.66
C ASN A 43 5.21 7.50 -5.17
N SER A 44 5.93 6.51 -4.65
CA SER A 44 7.34 6.66 -4.26
C SER A 44 8.20 7.08 -5.44
N ARG A 45 8.05 6.43 -6.62
CA ARG A 45 8.78 6.82 -7.84
C ARG A 45 8.47 8.25 -8.30
N LEU A 46 7.21 8.68 -8.21
CA LEU A 46 6.84 10.06 -8.59
C LEU A 46 7.39 11.09 -7.59
N ARG A 47 7.40 10.76 -6.30
CA ARG A 47 7.98 11.61 -5.26
C ARG A 47 9.48 11.77 -5.45
N THR A 48 10.22 10.69 -5.70
CA THR A 48 11.66 10.77 -5.96
C THR A 48 11.96 11.60 -7.21
N ALA A 49 11.24 11.36 -8.31
CA ALA A 49 11.41 12.14 -9.54
C ALA A 49 11.08 13.64 -9.33
N ARG A 50 10.10 13.97 -8.48
CA ARG A 50 9.80 15.35 -8.13
C ARG A 50 10.93 15.98 -7.32
N LEU A 51 11.46 15.27 -6.33
CA LEU A 51 12.59 15.74 -5.51
C LEU A 51 13.85 15.97 -6.36
N GLU A 52 14.15 15.08 -7.31
CA GLU A 52 15.28 15.24 -8.24
C GLU A 52 15.13 16.48 -9.13
N ARG A 53 13.90 16.76 -9.59
CA ARG A 53 13.59 17.98 -10.34
C ARG A 53 13.72 19.24 -9.49
N GLU A 54 13.23 19.21 -8.26
CA GLU A 54 13.34 20.33 -7.32
C GLU A 54 14.80 20.58 -6.92
N ALA A 55 15.63 19.55 -6.78
CA ALA A 55 17.05 19.68 -6.52
C ALA A 55 17.86 20.17 -7.74
N SER A 56 17.42 19.82 -8.95
CA SER A 56 18.08 20.21 -10.19
C SER A 56 17.61 21.57 -10.73
N SER A 57 16.47 22.07 -10.26
CA SER A 57 15.99 23.41 -10.57
C SER A 57 16.64 24.40 -9.61
N PRO A 58 17.28 25.48 -10.07
CA PRO A 58 17.55 26.62 -9.20
C PRO A 58 16.20 27.13 -8.63
N PRO A 59 16.18 27.74 -7.43
CA PRO A 59 14.95 28.27 -6.86
C PRO A 59 14.41 29.36 -7.78
N GLU A 60 13.39 29.02 -8.57
CA GLU A 60 12.64 30.02 -9.31
C GLU A 60 11.88 30.87 -8.29
N THR A 61 12.41 32.07 -8.03
CA THR A 61 11.67 33.18 -7.43
C THR A 61 10.59 33.63 -8.41
N THR A 62 9.56 32.81 -8.63
CA THR A 62 8.39 33.21 -9.41
C THR A 62 7.31 33.65 -8.45
N ALA A 63 7.14 34.97 -8.39
CA ALA A 63 6.08 35.65 -7.67
C ALA A 63 4.73 34.98 -7.97
N LYS A 64 4.07 34.48 -6.92
CA LYS A 64 2.75 33.85 -7.01
C LYS A 64 1.77 34.84 -7.65
N PRO A 65 1.13 34.54 -8.80
CA PRO A 65 0.05 35.41 -9.27
C PRO A 65 -1.12 35.29 -8.29
N VAL A 66 -1.49 36.43 -7.70
CA VAL A 66 -2.67 36.59 -6.84
C VAL A 66 -3.89 36.03 -7.58
N ARG A 67 -4.49 34.96 -7.04
CA ARG A 67 -5.77 34.42 -7.53
C ARG A 67 -6.83 35.50 -7.42
N LYS A 68 -7.29 36.05 -8.55
CA LYS A 68 -8.47 36.92 -8.62
C LYS A 68 -9.69 36.07 -8.26
N THR A 69 -10.27 36.29 -7.08
CA THR A 69 -11.56 35.70 -6.72
C THR A 69 -12.64 36.35 -7.59
N ARG A 70 -13.38 35.53 -8.34
CA ARG A 70 -14.56 35.98 -9.09
C ARG A 70 -15.67 36.22 -8.07
N ARG A 71 -15.93 37.49 -7.71
CA ARG A 71 -17.13 37.84 -6.96
C ARG A 71 -18.33 37.58 -7.87
N THR A 72 -19.23 36.72 -7.43
CA THR A 72 -20.58 36.60 -8.01
C THR A 72 -21.42 37.69 -7.36
N GLU A 73 -21.59 38.81 -8.04
CA GLU A 73 -22.65 39.77 -7.74
C GLU A 73 -23.98 39.10 -8.12
N THR A 74 -24.77 38.73 -7.11
CA THR A 74 -26.19 38.45 -7.26
C THR A 74 -26.90 39.78 -7.18
N ASP A 75 -27.35 40.28 -8.33
CA ASP A 75 -28.25 41.43 -8.46
C ASP A 75 -29.69 40.92 -8.26
N SER A 76 -30.40 41.43 -7.25
CA SER A 76 -31.84 41.24 -6.99
C SER A 76 -32.35 42.37 -6.11
#